data_AF-A0AB35X464-F1
#
_entry.id   AF-A0AB35X464-F1
#
_cell.length_a   1.000
_cell.length_b   1.000
_cell.length_c   1.000
_cell.angle_alpha   90.00
_cell.angle_beta   90.00
_cell.angle_gamma   90.00
#
_symmetry.space_group_name_H-M   'P 1'
#
loop_
_entity.id
_entity.type
_entity.pdbx_description
1 polymer ?
#
loop_
_entity_poly.entity_id
_entity_poly.type
_entity_poly.pdbx_seq_one_letter_code
_entity_poly.pdbx_strand_id
1 'polypeptide(L)'
;MKRIIAAMVTAVALGGCATGPTWQATGTTDEFTDKTTMMVTTGDFPASGSIVTRSMHFYPVVRKEGEEIYVGLMSGGRFKIPVGTVQLRIDQNEAWTITPQETPVSLMPASPQYALNLPPEQAAIVKSAQDQAMLNVSQMMSPYTVTGGDKAKKILKQMLAGQNLKYRTVGINQAASTTGEALIDPTLAESLRLIGVDPSSL
;
A
#
# COMPACT_ATOMS: atom_id res chain seq x y z
N MET A 1 -52.30 27.55 46.21
CA MET A 1 -50.86 27.28 46.01
C MET A 1 -50.70 26.15 44.99
N LYS A 2 -50.48 26.47 43.71
CA LYS A 2 -50.31 25.48 42.62
C LYS A 2 -48.82 25.21 42.45
N ARG A 3 -48.38 23.97 42.71
CA ARG A 3 -47.00 23.53 42.46
C ARG A 3 -46.90 23.07 41.00
N ILE A 4 -46.16 23.83 40.19
CA ILE A 4 -45.76 23.43 38.84
C ILE A 4 -44.47 22.63 38.99
N ILE A 5 -44.54 21.31 38.76
CA ILE A 5 -43.37 20.46 38.66
C ILE A 5 -42.98 20.43 37.18
N ALA A 6 -41.95 21.18 36.82
CA ALA A 6 -41.33 21.11 35.50
C ALA A 6 -40.33 19.94 35.49
N ALA A 7 -40.62 18.92 34.68
CA ALA A 7 -39.69 17.82 34.42
C ALA A 7 -38.70 18.24 33.32
N MET A 8 -37.43 18.41 33.68
CA MET A 8 -36.33 18.59 32.72
C MET A 8 -35.91 17.23 32.16
N VAL A 9 -36.25 16.98 30.90
CA VAL A 9 -35.68 15.88 30.12
C VAL A 9 -34.31 16.31 29.66
N THR A 10 -33.26 15.73 30.26
CA THR A 10 -31.87 15.99 29.87
C THR A 10 -31.51 15.03 28.73
N ALA A 11 -31.47 15.55 27.51
CA ALA A 11 -31.02 14.79 26.34
C ALA A 11 -29.49 14.62 26.40
N VAL A 12 -29.02 13.41 26.69
CA VAL A 12 -27.62 13.02 26.59
C VAL A 12 -27.30 12.83 25.11
N ALA A 13 -26.79 13.86 24.46
CA ALA A 13 -26.14 13.74 23.16
C ALA A 13 -24.79 13.04 23.38
N LEU A 14 -24.75 11.73 23.17
CA LEU A 14 -23.51 10.98 22.98
C LEU A 14 -22.89 11.48 21.68
N GLY A 15 -21.97 12.44 21.78
CA GLY A 15 -21.09 12.81 20.68
C GLY A 15 -20.27 11.58 20.33
N GLY A 16 -20.63 10.89 19.25
CA GLY A 16 -19.85 9.80 18.70
C GLY A 16 -18.44 10.31 18.43
N CYS A 17 -17.44 9.63 18.98
CA CYS A 17 -16.06 9.83 18.58
C CYS A 17 -15.99 9.52 17.08
N ALA A 18 -16.01 10.54 16.24
CA ALA A 18 -15.73 10.39 14.83
C ALA A 18 -14.27 9.93 14.72
N THR A 19 -14.07 8.61 14.62
CA THR A 19 -12.81 8.06 14.13
C THR A 19 -12.64 8.61 12.72
N GLY A 20 -11.52 9.30 12.48
CA GLY A 20 -11.18 9.85 11.16
C GLY A 20 -11.15 8.76 10.07
N PRO A 21 -10.99 9.14 8.80
CA PRO A 21 -11.00 8.17 7.70
C PRO A 21 -9.96 7.07 7.92
N THR A 22 -10.26 5.81 7.60
CA THR A 22 -9.28 4.72 7.72
C THR A 22 -8.32 4.72 6.52
N TRP A 23 -8.83 5.04 5.34
CA TRP A 23 -8.09 5.07 4.08
C TRP A 23 -8.04 6.49 3.55
N GLN A 24 -6.89 6.90 3.04
CA GLN A 24 -6.73 8.21 2.44
C GLN A 24 -5.91 8.14 1.15
N ALA A 25 -6.32 8.95 0.18
CA ALA A 25 -5.55 9.22 -1.03
C ALA A 25 -4.42 10.21 -0.74
N THR A 26 -3.26 9.97 -1.34
CA THR A 26 -2.13 10.89 -1.35
C THR A 26 -1.45 10.85 -2.73
N GLY A 27 -0.89 11.98 -3.12
CA GLY A 27 -0.19 12.14 -4.39
C GLY A 27 1.18 12.74 -4.15
N THR A 28 2.16 12.30 -4.92
CA THR A 28 3.49 12.92 -4.97
C THR A 28 3.91 13.05 -6.41
N THR A 29 4.33 14.25 -6.78
CA THR A 29 4.94 14.52 -8.08
C THR A 29 6.44 14.57 -7.89
N ASP A 30 7.15 13.71 -8.62
CA ASP A 30 8.60 13.73 -8.65
C ASP A 30 9.06 14.94 -9.49
N GLU A 31 9.76 15.89 -8.84
CA GLU A 31 10.19 17.15 -9.47
C GLU A 31 11.28 16.97 -10.55
N PHE A 32 11.91 15.80 -10.63
CA PHE A 32 12.95 15.52 -11.65
C PHE A 32 12.38 14.86 -12.90
N THR A 33 11.24 14.19 -12.79
CA THR A 33 10.63 13.40 -13.86
C THR A 33 9.23 13.87 -14.26
N ASP A 34 8.66 14.83 -13.52
CA ASP A 34 7.28 15.32 -13.64
C ASP A 34 6.22 14.20 -13.55
N LYS A 35 6.59 13.06 -12.98
CA LYS A 35 5.70 11.91 -12.82
C LYS A 35 4.92 12.05 -11.53
N THR A 36 3.60 12.08 -11.65
CA THR A 36 2.69 12.01 -10.51
C THR A 36 2.36 10.57 -10.18
N THR A 37 2.70 10.16 -8.97
CA THR A 37 2.25 8.90 -8.38
C THR A 37 1.12 9.18 -7.41
N MET A 38 0.00 8.48 -7.57
CA MET A 38 -1.12 8.52 -6.64
C MET A 38 -1.24 7.19 -5.90
N MET A 39 -1.56 7.25 -4.60
CA MET A 39 -1.79 6.05 -3.80
C MET A 39 -2.88 6.24 -2.76
N VAL A 40 -3.51 5.14 -2.38
CA VAL A 40 -4.44 5.04 -1.25
C VAL A 40 -3.81 4.11 -0.22
N THR A 41 -3.74 4.55 1.02
CA THR A 41 -3.18 3.75 2.12
C THR A 41 -3.82 4.13 3.45
N THR A 42 -3.50 3.38 4.50
CA THR A 42 -3.89 3.66 5.89
C THR A 42 -2.74 4.34 6.63
N GLY A 43 -3.02 5.10 7.69
CA GLY A 43 -1.98 5.72 8.51
C GLY A 43 -2.55 6.53 9.67
N ASP A 44 -1.69 7.26 10.37
CA ASP A 44 -2.11 8.30 11.30
C ASP A 44 -2.44 9.58 10.50
N PHE A 45 -3.56 10.22 10.82
CA PHE A 45 -4.04 11.41 10.11
C PHE A 45 -3.99 12.64 11.01
N PRO A 46 -2.90 13.44 10.99
CA PRO A 46 -2.92 14.77 11.59
C PRO A 46 -3.99 15.65 10.92
N ALA A 47 -4.49 16.64 11.66
CA ALA A 47 -5.49 17.60 11.19
C ALA A 47 -5.10 18.38 9.91
N SER A 48 -3.84 18.29 9.48
CA SER A 48 -3.32 18.88 8.24
C SER A 48 -3.65 18.09 6.96
N GLY A 49 -4.37 16.96 7.06
CA GLY A 49 -4.83 16.19 5.89
C GLY A 49 -3.75 15.40 5.17
N SER A 50 -2.55 15.27 5.75
CA SER A 50 -1.44 14.45 5.21
C SER A 50 -1.37 13.10 5.92
N ILE A 51 -1.07 12.02 5.20
CA ILE A 51 -0.88 10.69 5.79
C ILE A 51 0.47 10.63 6.50
N VAL A 52 0.47 10.24 7.77
CA VAL A 52 1.69 9.94 8.54
C VAL A 52 1.78 8.43 8.75
N THR A 53 2.87 7.83 8.27
CA THR A 53 3.19 6.41 8.49
C THR A 53 4.42 6.28 9.38
N ARG A 54 4.55 5.17 10.10
CA ARG A 54 5.64 4.92 11.05
C ARG A 54 6.71 4.04 10.43
N SER A 55 7.97 4.31 10.75
CA SER A 55 9.08 3.45 10.35
C SER A 55 8.90 2.05 10.95
N MET A 56 9.44 1.02 10.28
CA MET A 56 9.34 -0.39 10.70
C MET A 56 7.90 -0.95 10.75
N HIS A 57 6.92 -0.25 10.16
CA HIS A 57 5.55 -0.72 10.03
C HIS A 57 5.20 -0.92 8.55
N PHE A 58 4.29 -1.85 8.28
CA PHE A 58 3.76 -2.12 6.95
C PHE A 58 2.32 -1.62 6.84
N TYR A 59 1.96 -1.13 5.67
CA TYR A 59 0.67 -0.55 5.40
C TYR A 59 0.12 -1.11 4.08
N PRO A 60 -1.17 -1.48 4.01
CA PRO A 60 -1.78 -1.81 2.75
C PRO A 60 -1.79 -0.59 1.83
N VAL A 61 -1.56 -0.83 0.55
CA VAL A 61 -1.47 0.24 -0.43
C VAL A 61 -2.14 -0.17 -1.73
N VAL A 62 -2.87 0.79 -2.32
CA VAL A 62 -3.32 0.76 -3.72
C VAL A 62 -2.62 1.91 -4.43
N ARG A 63 -1.88 1.64 -5.50
CA ARG A 63 -1.21 2.67 -6.31
C ARG A 63 -1.84 2.73 -7.69
N LYS A 64 -1.89 3.92 -8.28
CA LYS A 64 -2.16 4.13 -9.70
C LYS A 64 -0.97 4.84 -10.34
N GLU A 65 -0.48 4.28 -11.44
CA GLU A 65 0.51 4.91 -12.31
C GLU A 65 0.05 4.79 -13.76
N GLY A 66 -0.27 5.92 -14.39
CA GLY A 66 -0.98 5.88 -15.66
C GLY A 66 -2.31 5.12 -15.50
N GLU A 67 -2.56 4.13 -16.34
CA GLU A 67 -3.76 3.27 -16.29
C GLU A 67 -3.58 2.00 -15.45
N GLU A 68 -2.36 1.74 -14.95
CA GLU A 68 -2.06 0.55 -14.18
C GLU A 68 -2.40 0.73 -12.71
N ILE A 69 -2.99 -0.32 -12.12
CA ILE A 69 -3.37 -0.39 -10.71
C ILE A 69 -2.52 -1.45 -10.03
N TYR A 70 -1.90 -1.08 -8.91
CA TYR A 70 -1.11 -1.98 -8.09
C TYR A 70 -1.70 -2.10 -6.70
N VAL A 71 -1.74 -3.31 -6.15
CA VAL A 71 -2.24 -3.59 -4.81
C VAL A 71 -1.23 -4.43 -4.04
N GLY A 72 -0.99 -4.11 -2.77
CA GLY A 72 -0.07 -4.85 -1.93
C GLY A 72 0.22 -4.16 -0.60
N LEU A 73 1.46 -4.27 -0.13
CA LEU A 73 1.94 -3.58 1.05
C LEU A 73 3.11 -2.64 0.74
N MET A 74 3.26 -1.61 1.55
CA MET A 74 4.40 -0.71 1.59
C MET A 74 4.98 -0.56 3.00
N SER A 75 6.26 -0.25 3.09
CA SER A 75 6.89 0.17 4.33
C SER A 75 6.59 1.64 4.64
N GLY A 76 6.26 1.95 5.90
CA GLY A 76 5.97 3.29 6.37
C GLY A 76 7.19 4.07 6.86
N GLY A 77 6.95 5.34 7.23
CA GLY A 77 7.96 6.22 7.83
C GLY A 77 9.02 6.72 6.87
N ARG A 78 9.98 7.47 7.44
CA ARG A 78 11.14 8.02 6.71
C ARG A 78 12.16 6.94 6.38
N PHE A 79 12.33 5.96 7.27
CA PHE A 79 13.26 4.85 7.08
C PHE A 79 12.47 3.63 6.63
N LYS A 80 12.55 3.35 5.32
CA LYS A 80 11.86 2.24 4.70
C LYS A 80 12.64 0.94 4.88
N ILE A 81 11.92 -0.15 5.09
CA ILE A 81 12.48 -1.51 5.14
C ILE A 81 11.92 -2.38 4.01
N PRO A 82 12.65 -3.42 3.57
CA PRO A 82 12.13 -4.37 2.62
C PRO A 82 10.86 -5.05 3.13
N VAL A 83 9.85 -5.16 2.26
CA VAL A 83 8.56 -5.76 2.61
C VAL A 83 8.62 -7.30 2.58
N GLY A 84 9.35 -7.87 1.62
CA GLY A 84 9.40 -9.33 1.42
C GLY A 84 8.10 -9.90 0.87
N THR A 85 7.90 -11.22 0.96
CA THR A 85 6.69 -11.85 0.44
C THR A 85 5.47 -11.47 1.29
N VAL A 86 4.42 -11.01 0.63
CA VAL A 86 3.18 -10.56 1.24
C VAL A 86 2.12 -11.65 1.12
N GLN A 87 1.32 -11.79 2.17
CA GLN A 87 0.03 -12.47 2.08
C GLN A 87 -1.08 -11.54 2.54
N LEU A 88 -2.12 -11.41 1.72
CA LEU A 88 -3.31 -10.61 1.99
C LEU A 88 -4.53 -11.52 2.11
N ARG A 89 -5.33 -11.32 3.14
CA ARG A 89 -6.60 -12.03 3.30
C ARG A 89 -7.71 -11.01 3.59
N ILE A 90 -8.72 -11.00 2.74
CA ILE A 90 -9.90 -10.16 2.93
C ILE A 90 -10.98 -11.04 3.57
N ASP A 91 -11.42 -10.64 4.77
CA ASP A 91 -12.37 -11.37 5.59
C ASP A 91 -11.99 -12.86 5.76
N GLN A 92 -12.86 -13.78 5.33
CA GLN A 92 -12.64 -15.22 5.39
C GLN A 92 -12.22 -15.82 4.04
N ASN A 93 -12.00 -15.02 3.00
CA ASN A 93 -11.56 -15.51 1.68
C ASN A 93 -10.19 -16.19 1.75
N GLU A 94 -9.81 -16.88 0.67
CA GLU A 94 -8.45 -17.41 0.52
C GLU A 94 -7.42 -16.27 0.53
N ALA A 95 -6.24 -16.57 1.07
CA ALA A 95 -5.15 -15.60 1.12
C ALA A 95 -4.45 -15.48 -0.23
N TRP A 96 -4.32 -14.25 -0.73
CA TRP A 96 -3.49 -13.92 -1.87
C TRP A 96 -2.04 -13.87 -1.45
N THR A 97 -1.15 -14.54 -2.19
CA THR A 97 0.30 -14.39 -2.01
C THR A 97 0.83 -13.45 -3.09
N ILE A 98 1.60 -12.45 -2.70
CA ILE A 98 2.28 -11.50 -3.60
C ILE A 98 3.78 -11.56 -3.30
N THR A 99 4.57 -11.86 -4.31
CA THR A 99 6.03 -11.97 -4.20
C THR A 99 6.71 -10.67 -4.63
N PRO A 100 7.93 -10.39 -4.14
CA PRO A 100 8.69 -9.22 -4.59
C PRO A 100 8.89 -9.18 -6.11
N GLN A 101 8.93 -10.33 -6.78
CA GLN A 101 9.09 -10.45 -8.22
C GLN A 101 7.91 -9.89 -9.03
N GLU A 102 6.73 -9.79 -8.40
CA GLU A 102 5.54 -9.19 -9.02
C GLU A 102 5.57 -7.66 -8.97
N THR A 103 6.49 -7.07 -8.19
CA THR A 103 6.61 -5.62 -8.08
C THR A 103 7.27 -5.06 -9.34
N PRO A 104 6.60 -4.11 -10.04
CA PRO A 104 7.14 -3.51 -11.26
C PRO A 104 8.45 -2.79 -11.01
N VAL A 105 9.36 -2.92 -11.98
CA VAL A 105 10.70 -2.31 -11.93
C VAL A 105 10.65 -0.79 -11.91
N SER A 106 9.60 -0.19 -12.47
CA SER A 106 9.39 1.27 -12.44
C SER A 106 9.21 1.82 -11.02
N LEU A 107 8.81 0.98 -10.07
CA LEU A 107 8.61 1.35 -8.67
C LEU A 107 9.91 1.24 -7.84
N MET A 108 11.00 0.83 -8.47
CA MET A 108 12.25 0.50 -7.81
C MET A 108 13.30 1.59 -8.07
N PRO A 109 14.19 1.86 -7.10
CA PRO A 109 15.29 2.80 -7.30
C PRO A 109 16.21 2.31 -8.42
N ALA A 110 16.72 3.26 -9.23
CA ALA A 110 17.65 2.95 -10.31
C ALA A 110 18.92 2.28 -9.76
N SER A 111 19.32 1.16 -10.34
CA SER A 111 20.55 0.46 -9.96
C SER A 111 21.79 1.15 -10.58
N PRO A 112 22.88 1.34 -9.82
CA PRO A 112 24.12 1.87 -10.38
C PRO A 112 24.71 0.90 -11.41
N GLN A 113 25.03 1.39 -12.60
CA GLN A 113 25.70 0.60 -13.63
C GLN A 113 27.22 0.66 -13.45
N TYR A 114 27.86 -0.50 -13.32
CA TYR A 114 29.31 -0.61 -13.29
C TYR A 114 29.81 -1.03 -14.67
N ALA A 115 30.71 -0.23 -15.27
CA ALA A 115 31.37 -0.61 -16.51
C ALA A 115 32.50 -1.62 -16.20
N LEU A 116 32.33 -2.87 -16.62
CA LEU A 116 33.43 -3.84 -16.63
C LEU A 116 34.15 -3.78 -17.97
N ASN A 117 35.47 -3.60 -17.95
CA ASN A 117 36.32 -3.71 -19.15
C ASN A 117 36.47 -5.19 -19.55
N LEU A 118 35.44 -5.74 -20.21
CA LEU A 118 35.42 -7.12 -20.70
C LEU A 118 35.47 -7.18 -22.23
N PRO A 119 36.02 -8.25 -22.80
CA PRO A 119 35.92 -8.52 -24.24
C PRO A 119 34.45 -8.52 -24.72
N PRO A 120 34.14 -8.03 -25.94
CA PRO A 120 32.76 -7.79 -26.40
C PRO A 120 31.83 -9.00 -26.32
N GLU A 121 32.37 -10.20 -26.57
CA GLU A 121 31.61 -11.46 -26.57
C GLU A 121 31.21 -11.91 -25.15
N GLN A 122 32.00 -11.56 -24.13
CA GLN A 122 31.71 -11.82 -22.72
C GLN A 122 30.91 -10.69 -22.08
N ALA A 123 31.07 -9.46 -22.59
CA ALA A 123 30.42 -8.27 -22.05
C ALA A 123 28.89 -8.39 -22.08
N ALA A 124 28.30 -8.94 -23.13
CA ALA A 124 26.84 -9.08 -23.24
C ALA A 124 26.25 -10.08 -22.22
N ILE A 125 26.92 -11.23 -22.04
CA ILE A 125 26.47 -12.28 -21.11
C ILE A 125 26.67 -11.84 -19.66
N VAL A 126 27.80 -11.20 -19.35
CA VAL A 126 28.05 -10.68 -18.01
C VAL A 126 27.11 -9.53 -17.69
N LYS A 127 26.82 -8.64 -18.65
CA LYS A 127 25.88 -7.54 -18.48
C LYS A 127 24.46 -8.04 -18.19
N SER A 128 23.95 -9.01 -18.95
CA SER A 128 22.60 -9.54 -18.71
C SER A 128 22.50 -10.25 -17.36
N ALA A 129 23.53 -11.01 -16.97
CA ALA A 129 23.59 -11.64 -15.64
C ALA A 129 23.64 -10.60 -14.51
N GLN A 130 24.39 -9.51 -14.69
CA GLN A 130 24.43 -8.40 -13.74
C GLN A 130 23.09 -7.68 -13.66
N ASP A 131 22.48 -7.33 -14.79
CA ASP A 131 21.20 -6.63 -14.83
C ASP A 131 20.12 -7.47 -14.14
N GLN A 132 20.08 -8.78 -14.38
CA GLN A 132 19.16 -9.69 -13.70
C GLN A 132 19.45 -9.81 -12.19
N ALA A 133 20.73 -9.90 -11.81
CA ALA A 133 21.12 -9.95 -10.40
C ALA A 133 20.72 -8.66 -9.66
N MET A 134 20.97 -7.50 -10.28
CA MET A 134 20.60 -6.20 -9.73
C MET A 134 19.08 -6.02 -9.66
N LEU A 135 18.35 -6.48 -10.67
CA LEU A 135 16.89 -6.50 -10.65
C LEU A 135 16.37 -7.32 -9.47
N ASN A 136 16.86 -8.56 -9.32
CA ASN A 136 16.45 -9.45 -8.23
C ASN A 136 16.75 -8.83 -6.85
N VAL A 137 17.96 -8.28 -6.66
CA VAL A 137 18.36 -7.61 -5.41
C VAL A 137 17.45 -6.41 -5.15
N SER A 138 17.21 -5.58 -6.15
CA SER A 138 16.39 -4.39 -6.00
C SER A 138 14.93 -4.76 -5.68
N GLN A 139 14.38 -5.82 -6.26
CA GLN A 139 13.03 -6.33 -5.93
C GLN A 139 12.99 -6.84 -4.49
N MET A 140 13.99 -7.62 -4.09
CA MET A 140 14.11 -8.15 -2.72
C MET A 140 14.26 -7.05 -1.66
N MET A 141 14.91 -5.94 -1.99
CA MET A 141 15.14 -4.80 -1.10
C MET A 141 14.05 -3.73 -1.20
N SER A 142 13.06 -3.92 -2.06
CA SER A 142 12.01 -2.95 -2.33
C SER A 142 11.20 -2.62 -1.07
N PRO A 143 10.90 -1.33 -0.81
CA PRO A 143 10.00 -0.92 0.26
C PRO A 143 8.52 -1.15 -0.10
N TYR A 144 8.26 -1.81 -1.23
CA TYR A 144 6.95 -2.21 -1.72
C TYR A 144 6.98 -3.70 -2.08
N THR A 145 5.85 -4.37 -1.86
CA THR A 145 5.54 -5.63 -2.53
C THR A 145 4.10 -5.58 -2.98
N VAL A 146 3.93 -5.41 -4.30
CA VAL A 146 2.64 -5.17 -4.94
C VAL A 146 2.49 -6.05 -6.18
N THR A 147 1.26 -6.36 -6.53
CA THR A 147 0.88 -7.00 -7.80
C THR A 147 0.11 -6.00 -8.66
N GLY A 148 0.22 -6.13 -9.98
CA GLY A 148 -0.58 -5.38 -10.97
C GLY A 148 -1.66 -6.21 -11.64
N GLY A 149 -2.27 -5.64 -12.69
CA GLY A 149 -3.16 -6.33 -13.64
C GLY A 149 -4.40 -6.96 -13.01
N ASP A 150 -4.87 -8.07 -13.59
CA ASP A 150 -6.10 -8.75 -13.16
C ASP A 150 -6.08 -9.20 -11.70
N LYS A 151 -4.90 -9.58 -11.19
CA LYS A 151 -4.74 -9.99 -9.80
C LYS A 151 -4.99 -8.81 -8.86
N ALA A 152 -4.43 -7.63 -9.17
CA ALA A 152 -4.69 -6.40 -8.42
C ALA A 152 -6.18 -6.05 -8.42
N LYS A 153 -6.84 -6.11 -9.57
CA LYS A 153 -8.29 -5.85 -9.70
C LYS A 153 -9.13 -6.83 -8.87
N LYS A 154 -8.82 -8.13 -8.90
CA LYS A 154 -9.51 -9.16 -8.10
C LYS A 154 -9.36 -8.92 -6.60
N ILE A 155 -8.15 -8.58 -6.14
CA ILE A 155 -7.91 -8.24 -4.73
C ILE A 155 -8.73 -7.00 -4.35
N LEU A 156 -8.69 -5.95 -5.18
CA LEU A 156 -9.39 -4.70 -4.91
C LEU A 156 -10.91 -4.87 -4.88
N LYS A 157 -11.48 -5.71 -5.76
CA LYS A 157 -12.89 -6.11 -5.70
C LYS A 157 -13.26 -6.77 -4.39
N GLN A 158 -12.43 -7.71 -3.93
CA GLN A 158 -12.65 -8.34 -2.64
C GLN A 158 -12.61 -7.30 -1.52
N MET A 159 -11.63 -6.39 -1.55
CA MET A 159 -11.54 -5.31 -0.56
C MET A 159 -12.81 -4.47 -0.55
N LEU A 160 -13.29 -4.02 -1.72
CA LEU A 160 -14.50 -3.19 -1.85
C LEU A 160 -15.79 -3.88 -1.39
N ALA A 161 -15.83 -5.21 -1.41
CA ALA A 161 -16.97 -5.99 -0.93
C ALA A 161 -16.81 -6.47 0.53
N GLY A 162 -15.61 -6.30 1.10
CA GLY A 162 -15.24 -6.85 2.40
C GLY A 162 -15.20 -5.80 3.51
N GLN A 163 -14.83 -6.23 4.72
CA GLN A 163 -14.79 -5.38 5.91
C GLN A 163 -13.43 -5.36 6.59
N ASN A 164 -12.61 -6.38 6.37
CA ASN A 164 -11.36 -6.54 7.08
C ASN A 164 -10.26 -7.05 6.14
N LEU A 165 -9.14 -6.32 6.08
CA LEU A 165 -7.92 -6.76 5.41
C LEU A 165 -6.90 -7.19 6.46
N LYS A 166 -6.63 -8.49 6.53
CA LYS A 166 -5.49 -9.04 7.26
C LYS A 166 -4.31 -9.20 6.33
N TYR A 167 -3.12 -8.87 6.81
CA TYR A 167 -1.91 -9.04 6.05
C TYR A 167 -0.79 -9.60 6.90
N ARG A 168 0.13 -10.29 6.23
CA ARG A 168 1.41 -10.67 6.82
C ARG A 168 2.54 -10.54 5.82
N THR A 169 3.72 -10.24 6.33
CA THR A 169 4.97 -10.30 5.56
C THR A 169 5.82 -11.46 6.05
N VAL A 170 6.45 -12.14 5.10
CA VAL A 170 7.47 -13.15 5.36
C VAL A 170 8.78 -12.59 4.84
N GLY A 171 9.61 -12.12 5.78
CA GLY A 171 10.92 -11.57 5.47
C GLY A 171 11.89 -12.65 5.00
N ILE A 172 12.94 -12.23 4.29
CA ILE A 172 14.03 -13.11 3.86
C ILE A 172 14.68 -13.72 5.12
N ASN A 173 14.74 -15.04 5.18
CA ASN A 173 15.31 -15.81 6.30
C ASN A 173 14.67 -15.56 7.68
N GLN A 174 13.40 -15.14 7.74
CA GLN A 174 12.69 -14.99 9.02
C GLN A 174 11.74 -16.15 9.30
N ALA A 175 11.87 -16.73 10.50
CA ALA A 175 10.96 -17.76 11.01
C ALA A 175 9.61 -17.18 11.49
N ALA A 176 9.59 -15.89 11.86
CA ALA A 176 8.41 -15.18 12.30
C ALA A 176 7.89 -14.24 11.20
N SER A 177 6.56 -14.16 11.05
CA SER A 177 5.91 -13.23 10.14
C SER A 177 5.44 -12.00 10.91
N THR A 178 5.63 -10.80 10.35
CA THR A 178 4.96 -9.60 10.86
C THR A 178 3.55 -9.57 10.32
N THR A 179 2.55 -9.44 11.19
CA THR A 179 1.13 -9.37 10.82
C THR A 179 0.56 -7.99 11.07
N GLY A 180 -0.49 -7.63 10.35
CA GLY A 180 -1.30 -6.47 10.65
C GLY A 180 -2.70 -6.60 10.08
N GLU A 181 -3.52 -5.61 10.40
CA GLU A 181 -4.94 -5.57 10.06
C GLU A 181 -5.35 -4.15 9.71
N ALA A 182 -6.28 -4.01 8.77
CA ALA A 182 -6.90 -2.75 8.41
C ALA A 182 -8.40 -2.96 8.21
N LEU A 183 -9.21 -2.12 8.84
CA LEU A 183 -10.64 -2.07 8.55
C LEU A 183 -10.84 -1.56 7.12
N ILE A 184 -11.80 -2.15 6.43
CA ILE A 184 -12.25 -1.68 5.13
C ILE A 184 -13.58 -0.98 5.36
N ASP A 185 -13.55 0.34 5.24
CA ASP A 185 -14.69 1.22 5.43
C ASP A 185 -14.99 1.98 4.12
N PRO A 186 -16.09 2.77 4.06
CA PRO A 186 -16.44 3.52 2.86
C PRO A 186 -15.34 4.48 2.35
N THR A 187 -14.41 4.89 3.22
CA THR A 187 -13.33 5.82 2.85
C THR A 187 -12.32 5.21 1.89
N LEU A 188 -12.25 3.87 1.80
CA LEU A 188 -11.49 3.18 0.74
C LEU A 188 -12.05 3.54 -0.64
N ALA A 189 -13.35 3.34 -0.85
CA ALA A 189 -13.99 3.60 -2.14
C ALA A 189 -13.92 5.08 -2.52
N GLU A 190 -14.08 5.98 -1.55
CA GLU A 190 -13.91 7.42 -1.74
C GLU A 190 -12.48 7.77 -2.16
N SER A 191 -11.48 7.25 -1.45
CA SER A 191 -10.07 7.50 -1.74
C SER A 191 -9.63 6.93 -3.08
N LEU A 192 -10.16 5.77 -3.49
CA LEU A 192 -9.89 5.18 -4.81
C LEU A 192 -10.33 6.11 -5.94
N ARG A 193 -11.52 6.73 -5.81
CA ARG A 193 -11.99 7.71 -6.80
C ARG A 193 -11.06 8.93 -6.89
N LEU A 194 -10.52 9.39 -5.76
CA LEU A 194 -9.57 10.51 -5.74
C LEU A 194 -8.26 10.23 -6.48
N ILE A 195 -7.84 8.96 -6.53
CA ILE A 195 -6.66 8.55 -7.31
C ILE A 195 -7.01 8.13 -8.74
N GLY A 196 -8.27 8.30 -9.18
CA GLY A 196 -8.71 7.96 -10.53
C GLY A 196 -9.00 6.47 -10.75
N VAL A 197 -9.24 5.69 -9.69
CA VAL A 197 -9.72 4.31 -9.77
C VAL A 197 -11.21 4.30 -9.49
N ASP A 198 -12.03 3.98 -10.49
CA ASP A 198 -13.49 3.84 -10.31
C ASP A 198 -13.85 2.43 -9.81
N PRO A 199 -14.34 2.29 -8.56
CA PRO A 199 -14.72 1.01 -7.99
C PRO A 199 -15.72 0.20 -8.83
N SER A 200 -16.55 0.87 -9.64
CA SER A 200 -17.59 0.23 -10.45
C SER A 200 -17.07 -0.37 -11.76
N SER A 201 -15.89 0.05 -12.21
CA SER A 201 -15.26 -0.40 -13.46
C SER A 201 -14.22 -1.51 -13.28
N LEU A 202 -13.93 -1.87 -12.03
CA LEU A 202 -12.97 -2.92 -11.71
C LEU A 202 -13.43 -4.28 -12.22
#